data_AF-A0AAD6HD04-F1
#
_entry.id   AF-A0AAD6HD04-F1
#
_cell.length_a   1.000
_cell.length_b   1.000
_cell.length_c   1.000
_cell.angle_alpha   90.00
_cell.angle_beta   90.00
_cell.angle_gamma   90.00
#
_symmetry.space_group_name_H-M   'P 1'
#
loop_
_entity.id
_entity.type
_entity.pdbx_description
1 polymer ?
#
loop_
_entity_poly.entity_id
_entity_poly.type
_entity_poly.pdbx_seq_one_letter_code
_entity_poly.pdbx_strand_id
1 'polypeptide(L)'
;MMCWGIEPPHVRFSDTLALFKVAKGMNERANLSTLAVNYAAWVPHMPHDADSDARILRTVVMSEFLLARKACYSFSCSFTTFMERTGLNMHGVRPIYAYRDNSIYTDPDLNSIIDSDESLNGLMSGGDGVVVG
;
A
#
# COMPACT_ATOMS: atom_id res chain seq x y z
N MET A 1 -3.00 2.50 7.23
CA MET A 1 -1.57 2.75 7.45
C MET A 1 -1.37 3.58 8.72
N MET A 2 -1.79 4.85 8.76
CA MET A 2 -1.64 5.68 9.97
C MET A 2 -2.57 5.29 11.14
N CYS A 3 -3.78 4.79 10.83
CA CYS A 3 -4.70 4.21 11.83
C CYS A 3 -4.15 2.96 12.53
N TRP A 4 -3.13 2.32 11.94
CA TRP A 4 -2.45 1.13 12.46
C TRP A 4 -1.04 1.46 12.99
N GLY A 5 -0.72 2.75 13.15
CA GLY A 5 0.58 3.22 13.60
C GLY A 5 1.77 2.92 12.68
N ILE A 6 1.49 2.54 11.43
CA ILE A 6 2.53 2.31 10.43
C ILE A 6 2.98 3.67 9.90
N GLU A 7 4.26 3.99 10.10
CA GLU A 7 4.87 5.20 9.58
C GLU A 7 4.83 5.20 8.05
N PRO A 8 4.39 6.30 7.43
CA PRO A 8 4.34 6.38 5.98
C PRO A 8 5.76 6.39 5.39
N PRO A 9 5.94 5.76 4.22
CA PRO A 9 7.25 5.70 3.58
C PRO A 9 7.69 7.09 3.11
N HIS A 10 9.00 7.34 3.11
CA HIS A 10 9.60 8.59 2.62
C HIS A 10 9.56 8.66 1.08
N VAL A 11 8.36 8.79 0.54
CA VAL A 11 8.08 8.88 -0.89
C VAL A 11 7.54 10.25 -1.27
N ARG A 12 7.59 10.54 -2.57
CA ARG A 12 6.98 11.71 -3.18
C ARG A 12 5.88 11.26 -4.11
N PHE A 13 4.78 12.01 -4.13
CA PHE A 13 3.67 11.79 -5.05
C PHE A 13 3.67 12.87 -6.12
N SER A 14 3.45 12.45 -7.35
CA SER A 14 3.26 13.34 -8.50
C SER A 14 1.87 13.13 -9.06
N ASP A 15 1.22 14.23 -9.46
CA ASP A 15 -0.04 14.18 -10.17
C ASP A 15 0.21 14.26 -11.69
N THR A 16 -0.03 13.15 -12.37
CA THR A 16 0.12 13.03 -13.82
C THR A 16 -0.91 13.87 -14.57
N LEU A 17 -2.10 14.08 -14.00
CA LEU A 17 -3.12 14.94 -14.60
C LEU A 17 -2.63 16.39 -14.68
N ALA A 18 -2.09 16.90 -13.58
CA ALA A 18 -1.49 18.22 -13.53
C ALA A 18 -0.32 18.34 -14.52
N LEU A 19 0.54 17.33 -14.59
CA LEU A 19 1.66 17.27 -15.53
C LEU A 19 1.17 17.37 -16.99
N PHE A 20 0.16 16.58 -17.37
CA PHE A 20 -0.41 16.61 -18.72
C PHE A 20 -1.04 17.97 -19.05
N LYS A 21 -1.80 18.57 -18.13
CA LYS A 21 -2.39 19.90 -18.35
C LYS A 21 -1.35 21.00 -18.54
N VAL A 22 -0.24 20.94 -17.80
CA VAL A 22 0.84 21.91 -17.96
C VAL A 22 1.59 21.71 -19.28
N ALA A 23 1.82 20.45 -19.69
CA ALA A 23 2.58 20.14 -20.90
C ALA A 23 1.78 20.32 -22.20
N LYS A 24 0.48 19.97 -22.20
CA LYS A 24 -0.39 19.96 -23.39
C LYS A 24 -1.39 21.11 -23.45
N GLY A 25 -1.63 21.76 -22.32
CA GLY A 25 -2.58 22.86 -22.20
C GLY A 25 -3.81 22.49 -21.38
N MET A 26 -4.41 23.51 -20.76
CA MET A 26 -5.49 23.37 -19.79
C MET A 26 -6.81 22.82 -20.37
N ASN A 27 -7.01 22.95 -21.68
CA ASN A 27 -8.25 22.58 -22.38
C ASN A 27 -8.21 21.14 -22.94
N GLU A 28 -7.06 20.47 -22.87
CA GLU A 28 -6.90 19.10 -23.33
C GLU A 28 -7.61 18.11 -22.40
N ARG A 29 -8.27 17.11 -23.00
CA ARG A 29 -8.94 16.04 -22.26
C ARG A 29 -7.90 15.06 -21.74
N ALA A 30 -7.57 15.18 -20.47
CA ALA A 30 -6.60 14.32 -19.80
C ALA A 30 -7.24 13.20 -18.94
N ASN A 31 -8.40 12.68 -19.35
CA ASN A 31 -8.95 11.46 -18.72
C ASN A 31 -8.19 10.23 -19.23
N LEU A 32 -8.06 9.21 -18.37
CA LEU A 32 -7.18 8.07 -18.65
C LEU A 32 -7.57 7.31 -19.93
N SER A 33 -8.86 7.11 -20.20
CA SER A 33 -9.34 6.44 -21.41
C SER A 33 -8.97 7.20 -22.69
N THR A 34 -9.08 8.54 -22.69
CA THR A 34 -8.69 9.38 -23.84
C THR A 34 -7.19 9.32 -24.04
N LEU A 35 -6.41 9.41 -22.96
CA LEU A 35 -4.97 9.30 -23.02
C LEU A 35 -4.52 7.90 -23.47
N ALA A 36 -5.21 6.84 -23.06
CA ALA A 36 -4.93 5.48 -23.48
C ALA A 36 -5.06 5.32 -25.00
N VAL A 37 -6.15 5.84 -25.58
CA VAL A 37 -6.36 5.82 -27.04
C VAL A 37 -5.29 6.62 -27.78
N ASN A 38 -4.87 7.77 -27.25
CA ASN A 38 -3.92 8.64 -27.93
C ASN A 38 -2.46 8.18 -27.81
N TYR A 39 -2.09 7.57 -26.68
CA TYR A 39 -0.68 7.36 -26.31
C TYR A 39 -0.32 5.90 -25.98
N ALA A 40 -1.29 5.00 -25.90
CA ALA A 40 -1.09 3.61 -25.50
C ALA A 40 -2.10 2.64 -26.14
N ALA A 41 -2.60 2.92 -27.36
CA ALA A 41 -3.66 2.14 -28.00
C ALA A 41 -3.32 0.65 -28.22
N TRP A 42 -2.04 0.30 -28.19
CA TRP A 42 -1.54 -1.07 -28.31
C TRP A 42 -1.56 -1.86 -26.98
N VAL A 43 -1.89 -1.22 -25.86
CA VAL A 43 -1.98 -1.87 -24.55
C VAL A 43 -3.46 -2.16 -24.23
N PRO A 44 -3.82 -3.41 -23.90
CA PRO A 44 -5.16 -3.72 -23.44
C PRO A 44 -5.53 -2.90 -22.19
N HIS A 45 -6.67 -2.21 -22.26
CA HIS A 45 -7.20 -1.40 -21.16
C HIS A 45 -8.55 -1.97 -20.72
N MET A 46 -8.63 -2.39 -19.45
CA MET A 46 -9.87 -2.71 -18.76
C MET A 46 -10.18 -1.56 -17.81
N PRO A 47 -11.14 -0.67 -18.14
CA PRO A 47 -11.45 0.48 -17.31
C PRO A 47 -11.88 0.06 -15.91
N HIS A 48 -11.46 0.82 -14.89
CA HIS A 48 -11.79 0.62 -13.47
C HIS A 48 -11.15 -0.64 -12.84
N ASP A 49 -10.27 -1.32 -13.56
CA ASP A 49 -9.36 -2.30 -12.97
C ASP A 49 -8.08 -1.60 -12.51
N ALA A 50 -7.74 -1.73 -11.23
CA ALA A 50 -6.66 -0.97 -10.62
C ALA A 50 -5.28 -1.30 -11.25
N ASP A 51 -5.02 -2.56 -11.60
CA ASP A 51 -3.77 -2.95 -12.26
C ASP A 51 -3.74 -2.45 -13.71
N SER A 52 -4.83 -2.65 -14.45
CA SER A 52 -4.95 -2.18 -15.83
C SER A 52 -4.80 -0.66 -15.93
N ASP A 53 -5.49 0.10 -15.08
CA ASP A 53 -5.41 1.56 -15.01
C ASP A 53 -3.98 2.01 -14.66
N ALA A 54 -3.32 1.36 -13.71
CA ALA A 54 -1.94 1.67 -13.34
C ALA A 54 -0.95 1.40 -14.50
N ARG A 55 -1.11 0.28 -15.21
CA ARG A 55 -0.27 -0.09 -16.35
C ARG A 55 -0.46 0.86 -17.53
N ILE A 56 -1.72 1.24 -17.82
CA ILE A 56 -2.04 2.21 -18.85
C ILE A 56 -1.47 3.57 -18.49
N LEU A 57 -1.66 4.04 -17.25
CA LEU A 57 -1.12 5.31 -16.81
C LEU A 57 0.40 5.36 -16.92
N ARG A 58 1.09 4.28 -16.50
CA ARG A 58 2.54 4.16 -16.67
C ARG A 58 2.94 4.24 -18.13
N THR A 59 2.24 3.54 -19.01
CA THR A 59 2.55 3.51 -20.45
C THR A 59 2.38 4.89 -21.07
N VAL A 60 1.25 5.54 -20.81
CA VAL A 60 0.93 6.92 -21.25
C VAL A 60 2.01 7.91 -20.82
N VAL A 61 2.45 7.86 -19.56
CA VAL A 61 3.49 8.76 -19.04
C VAL A 61 4.84 8.49 -19.71
N MET A 62 5.19 7.22 -19.91
CA MET A 62 6.48 6.85 -20.50
C MET A 62 6.54 7.08 -22.01
N SER A 63 5.40 7.02 -22.71
CA SER A 63 5.34 7.31 -24.15
C SER A 63 5.39 8.81 -24.43
N GLU A 64 4.76 9.63 -23.58
CA GLU A 64 4.73 11.07 -23.76
C GLU A 64 5.98 11.78 -23.21
N PHE A 65 6.49 11.39 -22.05
CA PHE A 65 7.59 12.08 -21.37
C PHE A 65 8.90 11.30 -21.46
N LEU A 66 9.77 11.66 -22.41
CA LEU A 66 11.14 11.13 -22.58
C LEU A 66 11.93 11.06 -21.26
N LEU A 67 11.75 12.05 -20.38
CA LEU A 67 12.35 12.11 -19.05
C LEU A 67 11.27 12.06 -17.97
N ALA A 68 10.38 11.06 -18.02
CA ALA A 68 9.25 10.88 -17.12
C ALA A 68 9.60 11.08 -15.64
N ARG A 69 10.74 10.52 -15.18
CA ARG A 69 11.18 10.69 -13.79
C ARG A 69 11.42 12.15 -13.43
N LYS A 70 12.08 12.91 -14.31
CA LYS A 70 12.37 14.34 -14.08
C LYS A 70 11.08 15.16 -14.13
N ALA A 71 10.19 14.86 -15.09
CA ALA A 71 8.89 15.50 -15.23
C ALA A 71 8.02 15.30 -13.99
N CYS A 72 7.86 14.05 -13.53
CA CYS A 72 7.12 13.75 -12.30
C CYS A 72 7.77 14.39 -11.07
N TYR A 73 9.10 14.47 -11.00
CA TYR A 73 9.77 15.10 -9.86
C TYR A 73 9.45 16.60 -9.77
N SER A 74 9.43 17.31 -10.91
CA SER A 74 9.09 18.74 -10.97
C SER A 74 7.68 19.06 -10.44
N PHE A 75 6.74 18.12 -10.58
CA PHE A 75 5.34 18.27 -10.13
C PHE A 75 5.01 17.36 -8.95
N SER A 76 6.01 17.00 -8.16
CA SER A 76 5.83 16.13 -6.99
C SER A 76 5.77 16.92 -5.69
N CYS A 77 5.06 16.36 -4.71
CA CYS A 77 5.09 16.80 -3.32
C CYS A 77 5.52 15.65 -2.39
N SER A 78 6.00 15.99 -1.20
CA SER A 78 6.30 14.98 -0.19
C SER A 78 5.01 14.30 0.29
N PHE A 79 5.12 13.05 0.79
CA PHE A 79 4.01 12.39 1.47
C PHE A 79 3.37 13.31 2.53
N THR A 80 4.17 13.93 3.41
CA THR A 80 3.68 14.82 4.47
C THR A 80 2.85 15.97 3.92
N THR A 81 3.37 16.66 2.89
CA THR A 81 2.66 17.76 2.23
C THR A 81 1.36 17.30 1.56
N PHE A 82 1.37 16.11 0.96
CA PHE A 82 0.18 15.52 0.36
C PHE A 82 -0.90 15.26 1.42
N MET A 83 -0.51 14.69 2.57
CA MET A 83 -1.43 14.39 3.66
C MET A 83 -2.04 15.65 4.27
N GLU A 84 -1.24 16.70 4.47
CA GLU A 84 -1.71 18.00 4.96
C GLU A 84 -2.75 18.62 4.03
N ARG A 85 -2.54 18.53 2.71
CA ARG A 85 -3.44 19.11 1.70
C ARG A 85 -4.73 18.32 1.52
N THR A 86 -4.68 17.01 1.70
CA THR A 86 -5.82 16.11 1.49
C THR A 86 -6.63 15.85 2.75
N GLY A 87 -6.15 16.28 3.92
CA GLY A 87 -6.77 15.97 5.20
C GLY A 87 -6.63 14.50 5.60
N LEU A 88 -5.78 13.73 4.91
CA LEU A 88 -5.52 12.34 5.28
C LEU A 88 -4.73 12.24 6.60
N ASN A 89 -4.18 13.34 7.09
CA ASN A 89 -3.58 13.49 8.42
C ASN A 89 -4.60 13.67 9.57
N MET A 90 -5.91 13.67 9.30
CA MET A 90 -6.94 13.82 10.34
C MET A 90 -6.90 12.72 11.41
N HIS A 91 -6.36 11.55 11.10
CA HIS A 91 -6.06 10.52 12.09
C HIS A 91 -4.57 10.59 12.42
N GLY A 92 -4.23 11.21 13.55
CA GLY A 92 -2.90 11.06 14.12
C GLY A 92 -2.56 9.59 14.32
N VAL A 93 -1.26 9.28 14.35
CA VAL A 93 -0.76 7.95 14.75
C VAL A 93 -1.43 7.61 16.07
N ARG A 94 -2.39 6.69 16.05
CA ARG A 94 -2.90 6.15 17.31
C ARG A 94 -1.73 5.42 17.94
N PRO A 95 -1.42 5.66 19.22
CA PRO A 95 -0.50 4.77 19.91
C PRO A 95 -1.10 3.37 19.78
N ILE A 96 -0.45 2.52 18.98
CA ILE A 96 -0.65 1.08 19.04
C ILE A 96 -0.45 0.78 20.52
N TYR A 97 -1.44 0.16 21.16
CA TYR A 97 -1.39 -0.16 22.58
C TYR A 97 0.01 -0.69 22.89
N ALA A 98 0.82 0.12 23.57
CA ALA A 98 2.03 -0.37 24.17
C ALA A 98 1.50 -1.42 25.14
N TYR A 99 1.76 -2.69 24.86
CA TYR A 99 1.60 -3.75 25.84
C TYR A 99 2.38 -3.26 27.07
N ARG A 100 1.67 -2.72 28.06
CA ARG A 100 2.24 -2.60 29.39
C ARG A 100 2.49 -4.03 29.80
N ASP A 101 3.70 -4.33 30.24
CA ASP A 101 4.12 -5.65 30.73
C ASP A 101 3.24 -6.21 31.87
N ASN A 102 2.23 -5.46 32.35
CA ASN A 102 1.26 -5.86 33.38
C ASN A 102 -0.22 -5.63 32.97
N SER A 103 -0.56 -5.65 31.68
CA SER A 103 -1.94 -5.53 31.20
C SER A 103 -2.71 -6.85 31.40
N ILE A 104 -3.71 -6.85 32.30
CA ILE A 104 -4.64 -7.97 32.57
C ILE A 104 -5.65 -8.16 31.41
N TYR A 105 -5.49 -7.46 30.29
CA TYR A 105 -6.39 -7.61 29.15
C TYR A 105 -5.91 -8.71 28.22
N THR A 106 -6.55 -9.88 28.32
CA THR A 106 -6.46 -10.96 27.34
C THR A 106 -7.30 -10.58 26.12
N ASP A 107 -6.65 -10.48 24.96
CA ASP A 107 -7.34 -10.35 23.68
C ASP A 107 -8.14 -11.64 23.41
N PRO A 108 -9.49 -11.59 23.32
CA PRO A 108 -10.32 -12.78 23.13
C PRO A 108 -10.09 -13.47 21.78
N ASP A 109 -9.53 -12.78 20.78
CA ASP A 109 -9.29 -13.35 19.45
C ASP A 109 -7.93 -14.06 19.36
N LEU A 110 -6.98 -13.80 20.26
CA LEU A 110 -5.69 -14.49 20.29
C LEU A 110 -5.82 -15.96 20.74
N ASN A 111 -6.80 -16.26 21.60
CA ASN A 111 -7.05 -17.63 22.08
C ASN A 111 -7.54 -18.55 20.96
N SER A 112 -8.16 -18.01 19.92
CA SER A 112 -8.61 -18.80 18.75
C SER A 112 -7.44 -19.31 17.89
N ILE A 113 -6.27 -18.68 17.98
CA ILE A 113 -5.07 -19.04 17.21
C ILE A 113 -4.23 -20.06 17.96
N ILE A 114 -4.19 -20.02 19.30
CA ILE A 114 -3.36 -20.90 20.13
C ILE A 114 -3.97 -22.31 20.24
N ASP A 115 -5.29 -22.45 20.25
CA ASP A 115 -5.97 -23.77 20.29
C ASP A 115 -5.87 -24.58 18.98
N SER A 116 -5.28 -24.00 17.92
CA SER A 116 -5.14 -24.69 16.63
C SER A 116 -3.90 -25.59 16.54
N ASP A 117 -2.91 -25.40 17.41
CA ASP A 117 -1.55 -25.99 17.22
C ASP A 117 -1.19 -27.08 18.25
N GLU A 118 -2.09 -27.44 19.18
CA GLU A 118 -1.87 -28.51 20.17
C GLU A 118 -2.32 -29.92 19.71
N SER A 119 -2.46 -30.15 18.40
CA SER A 119 -2.83 -31.48 17.87
C SER A 119 -1.66 -32.37 17.42
N LEU A 120 -0.39 -31.98 17.65
CA LEU A 120 0.76 -32.70 17.06
C LEU A 120 1.88 -33.18 18.01
N ASN A 121 1.72 -33.13 19.33
CA ASN A 121 2.72 -33.67 20.28
C ASN A 121 2.24 -34.90 21.10
N GLY A 122 1.27 -35.65 20.58
CA GLY A 122 0.67 -36.81 21.25
C GLY A 122 1.20 -38.19 20.82
N LEU A 123 2.40 -38.30 20.24
CA LEU A 123 2.96 -39.58 19.79
C LEU A 123 4.45 -39.68 20.13
N MET A 124 4.78 -39.96 21.40
CA MET A 124 5.91 -40.80 21.83
C MET A 124 5.73 -41.16 23.31
N SER A 125 4.86 -42.15 23.57
CA SER A 125 4.86 -42.91 24.82
C SER A 125 5.14 -44.37 24.48
N GLY A 126 6.26 -44.89 24.96
CA GLY A 126 6.64 -46.28 24.77
C GLY A 126 7.89 -46.65 25.56
N GLY A 127 7.68 -47.38 26.66
CA GLY A 127 8.57 -48.46 27.07
C GLY A 127 9.52 -48.21 28.25
N ASP A 128 9.06 -48.65 29.42
CA ASP A 128 9.73 -49.55 30.38
C ASP A 128 11.15 -49.27 30.91
N GLY A 129 11.25 -49.27 32.24
CA GLY A 129 12.16 -50.20 32.92
C GLY A 129 13.20 -49.65 33.92
N VAL A 130 12.94 -49.98 35.20
CA VAL A 130 13.91 -50.41 36.25
C VAL A 130 14.57 -49.37 37.17
N VAL A 131 14.50 -49.73 38.45
CA VAL A 131 14.90 -49.08 39.72
C VAL A 131 16.38 -49.27 40.04
N VAL A 132 17.02 -48.26 40.63
CA VAL A 132 18.08 -48.42 41.65
C VAL A 132 17.87 -47.30 42.69
N GLY A 133 17.63 -47.56 43.99
CA GLY A 133 17.70 -48.82 44.73
C GLY A 133 16.93 -48.78 46.05
#